data_AF-A0A1B9CUQ3-F1
#
_entry.id   AF-A0A1B9CUQ3-F1
#
_cell.length_a   1.000
_cell.length_b   1.000
_cell.length_c   1.000
_cell.angle_alpha   90.00
_cell.angle_beta   90.00
_cell.angle_gamma   90.00
#
_symmetry.space_group_name_H-M   'P 1'
#
loop_
_entity.id
_entity.type
_entity.pdbx_description
1 polymer ?
#
loop_
_entity_poly.entity_id
_entity_poly.type
_entity_poly.pdbx_seq_one_letter_code
_entity_poly.pdbx_strand_id
1 'polypeptide(L)'
;MPSPRRLAGLTIPVMAAAFLGSAAVASANTPQDDAYLAQLRAVGLSWPPRTEEALIGEAHLICYDLTWGWTPQQIADDVHAHLNARGVTLLDVGTMVDAAHSVYCPGNVCDAPTLCT
;
A
#
# COMPACT_ATOMS: atom_id res chain seq x y z
N MET A 1 38.77 31.35 -40.47
CA MET A 1 38.97 29.95 -40.05
C MET A 1 37.65 29.44 -39.47
N PRO A 2 36.95 28.46 -40.08
CA PRO A 2 35.73 27.88 -39.50
C PRO A 2 36.07 26.59 -38.73
N SER A 3 35.53 26.42 -37.52
CA SER A 3 35.65 25.18 -36.72
C SER A 3 34.49 25.10 -35.71
N PRO A 4 34.08 23.92 -35.23
CA PRO A 4 32.94 23.22 -35.81
C PRO A 4 31.80 23.08 -34.81
N ARG A 5 30.58 22.97 -35.34
CA ARG A 5 29.40 22.50 -34.61
C ARG A 5 29.69 21.13 -33.98
N ARG A 6 29.60 21.02 -32.66
CA ARG A 6 29.32 19.75 -31.99
C ARG A 6 27.96 19.85 -31.32
N LEU A 7 26.96 19.30 -32.00
CA LEU A 7 25.67 18.93 -31.46
C LEU A 7 25.91 17.84 -30.39
N ALA A 8 25.89 18.23 -29.12
CA ALA A 8 25.71 17.27 -28.04
C ALA A 8 24.22 16.89 -28.04
N GLY A 9 23.93 15.70 -28.56
CA GLY A 9 22.58 15.14 -28.62
C GLY A 9 22.01 14.99 -27.21
N LEU A 10 20.99 15.80 -26.91
CA LEU A 10 20.20 15.70 -25.70
C LEU A 10 19.24 14.52 -25.90
N THR A 11 19.67 13.33 -25.49
CA THR A 11 18.79 12.16 -25.41
C THR A 11 17.81 12.39 -24.26
N ILE A 12 16.63 12.91 -24.60
CA ILE A 12 15.46 12.94 -23.74
C ILE A 12 14.90 11.51 -23.71
N PRO A 13 14.96 10.76 -22.60
CA PRO A 13 14.04 9.64 -22.46
C PRO A 13 12.64 10.24 -22.32
N VAL A 14 11.82 10.07 -23.35
CA VAL A 14 10.37 10.29 -23.26
C VAL A 14 9.84 9.21 -22.32
N MET A 15 9.82 9.52 -21.03
CA MET A 15 8.94 8.82 -20.08
C MET A 15 7.63 9.59 -20.08
N ALA A 16 6.69 9.10 -20.89
CA ALA A 16 5.31 9.56 -20.84
C ALA A 16 4.70 9.13 -19.51
N ALA A 17 4.62 10.08 -18.57
CA ALA A 17 3.67 10.04 -17.47
C ALA A 17 3.26 11.49 -17.17
N ALA A 18 2.35 12.01 -18.00
CA ALA A 18 1.61 13.21 -17.63
C ALA A 18 0.61 12.81 -16.54
N PHE A 19 0.89 13.17 -15.29
CA PHE A 19 -0.17 13.29 -14.28
C PHE A 19 -0.21 14.74 -13.80
N LEU A 20 -1.29 15.41 -14.18
CA LEU A 20 -1.63 16.77 -13.81
C LEU A 20 -1.76 16.87 -12.30
N GLY A 21 -1.25 17.96 -11.73
CA GLY A 21 -1.31 18.22 -10.32
C GLY A 21 -2.73 18.34 -9.77
N SER A 22 -2.87 18.07 -8.49
CA SER A 22 -3.90 18.65 -7.63
C SER A 22 -3.35 18.61 -6.21
N ALA A 23 -3.32 19.77 -5.57
CA ALA A 23 -2.82 19.95 -4.23
C ALA A 23 -3.43 18.90 -3.29
N ALA A 24 -2.57 18.16 -2.60
CA ALA A 24 -2.97 17.29 -1.51
C ALA A 24 -3.75 18.13 -0.49
N VAL A 25 -5.04 17.88 -0.35
CA VAL A 25 -5.70 18.15 0.92
C VAL A 25 -5.10 17.16 1.89
N ALA A 26 -4.11 17.60 2.66
CA ALA A 26 -3.44 16.77 3.65
C ALA A 26 -4.43 16.47 4.78
N SER A 27 -5.15 15.36 4.66
CA SER A 27 -5.39 14.52 5.83
C SER A 27 -4.03 14.25 6.44
N ALA A 28 -3.82 14.73 7.66
CA ALA A 28 -2.55 14.55 8.33
C ALA A 28 -2.46 13.09 8.80
N ASN A 29 -1.93 12.23 7.93
CA ASN A 29 -1.54 10.87 8.28
C ASN A 29 -0.61 10.90 9.49
N THR A 30 -0.75 9.93 10.37
CA THR A 30 0.23 9.70 11.44
C THR A 30 1.50 9.08 10.86
N PRO A 31 2.65 9.14 11.57
CA PRO A 31 3.86 8.45 11.13
C PRO A 31 3.68 6.93 10.96
N GLN A 32 2.73 6.34 11.70
CA GLN A 32 2.38 4.93 11.62
C GLN A 32 1.60 4.63 10.33
N ASP A 33 0.69 5.52 9.94
CA ASP A 33 -0.05 5.43 8.67
C ASP A 33 0.89 5.53 7.47
N ASP A 34 1.85 6.44 7.53
CA ASP A 34 2.85 6.58 6.46
C ASP A 34 3.74 5.33 6.35
N ALA A 35 4.07 4.68 7.47
CA ALA A 35 4.81 3.42 7.48
C ALA A 35 4.02 2.28 6.84
N TYR A 36 2.74 2.13 7.19
CA TYR A 36 1.84 1.15 6.57
C TYR A 36 1.72 1.35 5.06
N LEU A 37 1.41 2.57 4.62
CA LEU A 37 1.29 2.89 3.19
C LEU A 37 2.64 2.72 2.45
N ALA A 38 3.77 2.98 3.12
CA ALA A 38 5.08 2.72 2.53
C ALA A 38 5.33 1.22 2.29
N GLN A 39 4.92 0.33 3.21
CA GLN A 39 5.04 -1.11 3.03
C GLN A 39 4.20 -1.60 1.85
N LEU A 40 2.96 -1.14 1.72
CA LEU A 40 2.11 -1.48 0.58
C LEU A 40 2.73 -1.04 -0.76
N ARG A 41 3.28 0.17 -0.83
CA ARG A 41 3.98 0.63 -2.04
C ARG A 41 5.25 -0.16 -2.35
N ALA A 42 5.98 -0.61 -1.32
CA ALA A 42 7.22 -1.36 -1.49
C ALA A 42 7.00 -2.70 -2.22
N VAL A 43 5.80 -3.29 -2.08
CA VAL A 43 5.41 -4.52 -2.79
C VAL A 43 4.65 -4.26 -4.09
N GLY A 44 4.49 -2.99 -4.48
CA GLY A 44 3.88 -2.58 -5.74
C GLY A 44 2.38 -2.32 -5.68
N LEU A 45 1.73 -2.34 -4.51
CA LEU A 45 0.35 -1.89 -4.41
C LEU A 45 0.26 -0.39 -4.73
N SER A 46 -0.74 -0.04 -5.52
CA SER A 46 -1.11 1.33 -5.82
C SER A 46 -2.61 1.48 -5.62
N TRP A 47 -3.04 2.68 -5.24
CA TRP A 47 -4.44 3.00 -5.00
C TRP A 47 -4.78 4.37 -5.59
N PRO A 48 -6.07 4.64 -5.85
CA PRO A 48 -6.50 5.96 -6.29
C PRO A 48 -6.12 7.04 -5.27
N PRO A 49 -5.81 8.27 -5.69
CA PRO A 49 -5.51 9.34 -4.76
C PRO A 49 -6.73 9.66 -3.88
N ARG A 50 -6.50 9.96 -2.59
CA ARG A 50 -7.55 10.24 -1.57
C ARG A 50 -8.37 9.02 -1.20
N THR A 51 -7.75 7.84 -1.21
CA THR A 51 -8.33 6.60 -0.67
C THR A 51 -7.45 5.97 0.42
N GLU A 52 -6.42 6.68 0.85
CA GLU A 52 -5.50 6.28 1.92
C GLU A 52 -6.26 5.97 3.20
N GLU A 53 -7.24 6.81 3.55
CA GLU A 53 -8.05 6.64 4.77
C GLU A 53 -8.86 5.35 4.76
N ALA A 54 -9.31 4.91 3.58
CA ALA A 54 -10.00 3.63 3.46
C ALA A 54 -9.03 2.47 3.73
N LEU A 55 -7.82 2.51 3.14
CA LEU A 55 -6.80 1.48 3.37
C LEU A 55 -6.34 1.42 4.83
N ILE A 56 -6.18 2.58 5.47
CA ILE A 56 -5.85 2.70 6.90
C ILE A 56 -7.01 2.17 7.75
N GLY A 57 -8.25 2.54 7.40
CA GLY A 57 -9.45 2.04 8.08
C GLY A 57 -9.55 0.52 8.03
N GLU A 58 -9.35 -0.09 6.86
CA GLU A 58 -9.29 -1.55 6.72
C GLU A 58 -8.17 -2.17 7.56
N ALA A 59 -6.99 -1.54 7.63
CA ALA A 59 -5.88 -2.02 8.46
C ALA A 59 -6.24 -2.09 9.95
N HIS A 60 -6.99 -1.11 10.45
CA HIS A 60 -7.48 -1.13 11.83
C HIS A 60 -8.55 -2.21 12.06
N LEU A 61 -9.41 -2.48 11.07
CA LEU A 61 -10.38 -3.57 11.14
C LEU A 61 -9.70 -4.95 11.16
N ILE A 62 -8.64 -5.13 10.38
CA ILE A 62 -7.82 -6.35 10.42
C ILE A 62 -7.30 -6.60 11.84
N CYS A 63 -6.77 -5.59 12.52
CA CYS A 63 -6.34 -5.74 13.91
C CYS A 63 -7.49 -6.06 14.86
N TYR A 64 -8.66 -5.48 14.64
CA TYR A 64 -9.86 -5.80 15.41
C TYR A 64 -10.23 -7.29 15.23
N ASP A 65 -10.34 -7.78 14.00
CA ASP A 65 -10.72 -9.18 13.72
C ASP A 65 -9.73 -10.19 14.31
N LEU A 66 -8.43 -9.86 14.26
CA LEU A 66 -7.39 -10.65 14.93
C LEU A 66 -7.63 -10.75 16.44
N THR A 67 -8.03 -9.66 17.11
CA THR A 67 -8.37 -9.72 18.56
C THR A 67 -9.63 -10.53 18.87
N TRP A 68 -10.50 -10.76 17.87
CA TRP A 68 -11.64 -11.66 17.98
C TRP A 68 -11.31 -13.11 17.62
N GLY A 69 -10.03 -13.42 17.39
CA GLY A 69 -9.55 -14.77 17.11
C GLY A 69 -9.77 -15.23 15.66
N TRP A 70 -10.03 -14.29 14.74
CA TRP A 70 -10.06 -14.64 13.32
C TRP A 70 -8.66 -14.98 12.84
N THR A 71 -8.58 -15.94 11.92
CA THR A 71 -7.29 -16.30 11.31
C THR A 71 -6.92 -15.29 10.21
N PRO A 72 -5.63 -15.05 9.94
CA PRO A 72 -5.19 -14.15 8.87
C PRO A 72 -5.78 -14.53 7.50
N GLN A 73 -5.87 -15.83 7.21
CA GLN A 73 -6.48 -16.32 5.97
C GLN A 73 -7.98 -16.00 5.91
N GLN A 74 -8.71 -16.18 7.01
CA GLN A 74 -10.13 -15.85 7.08
C GLN A 74 -10.36 -14.35 6.83
N ILE A 75 -9.53 -13.49 7.42
CA ILE A 75 -9.58 -12.04 7.20
C ILE A 75 -9.27 -11.71 5.74
N ALA A 76 -8.23 -12.34 5.17
CA ALA A 76 -7.86 -12.12 3.78
C ALA A 76 -8.97 -12.53 2.81
N ASP A 77 -9.64 -13.65 3.06
CA ASP A 77 -10.76 -14.13 2.25
C ASP A 77 -11.96 -13.16 2.34
N ASP A 78 -12.27 -12.64 3.54
CA ASP A 78 -13.36 -11.68 3.78
C ASP A 78 -13.09 -10.33 3.11
N VAL A 79 -11.91 -9.74 3.34
CA VAL A 79 -11.51 -8.47 2.72
C VAL A 79 -11.44 -8.61 1.20
N HIS A 80 -10.94 -9.74 0.69
CA HIS A 80 -10.94 -10.00 -0.75
C HIS A 80 -12.35 -10.10 -1.32
N ALA A 81 -13.31 -10.72 -0.62
CA ALA A 81 -14.70 -10.79 -1.08
C ALA A 81 -15.33 -9.40 -1.26
N HIS A 82 -14.87 -8.39 -0.50
CA HIS A 82 -15.34 -7.01 -0.60
C HIS A 82 -14.59 -6.16 -1.64
N LEU A 83 -13.31 -6.47 -1.88
CA LEU A 83 -12.43 -5.67 -2.72
C LEU A 83 -12.19 -6.27 -4.12
N ASN A 84 -12.54 -7.53 -4.36
CA ASN A 84 -12.31 -8.22 -5.64
C ASN A 84 -12.98 -7.52 -6.84
N ALA A 85 -14.17 -6.93 -6.65
CA ALA A 85 -14.89 -6.18 -7.67
C ALA A 85 -14.14 -4.92 -8.12
N ARG A 86 -13.15 -4.47 -7.33
CA ARG A 86 -12.27 -3.35 -7.60
C ARG A 86 -10.90 -3.78 -8.14
N GLY A 87 -10.72 -5.07 -8.43
CA GLY A 87 -9.49 -5.63 -9.00
C GLY A 87 -8.39 -5.90 -7.97
N VAL A 88 -8.69 -5.84 -6.67
CA VAL A 88 -7.73 -6.19 -5.61
C VAL A 88 -7.59 -7.70 -5.56
N THR A 89 -6.37 -8.22 -5.70
CA THR A 89 -6.11 -9.66 -5.67
C THR A 89 -6.03 -10.17 -4.23
N LEU A 90 -6.21 -11.48 -4.03
CA LEU A 90 -6.03 -12.08 -2.71
C LEU A 90 -4.59 -11.91 -2.18
N LEU A 91 -3.61 -11.86 -3.09
CA LEU A 91 -2.20 -11.58 -2.74
C LEU A 91 -2.02 -10.15 -2.20
N ASP A 92 -2.69 -9.17 -2.83
CA ASP A 92 -2.69 -7.79 -2.37
C ASP A 92 -3.29 -7.70 -0.96
N VAL A 93 -4.40 -8.40 -0.73
CA VAL A 93 -5.05 -8.45 0.57
C VAL A 93 -4.17 -9.13 1.62
N GLY A 94 -3.51 -10.24 1.29
CA GLY A 94 -2.56 -10.89 2.20
C GLY A 94 -1.45 -9.93 2.63
N THR A 95 -0.93 -9.14 1.70
CA THR A 95 0.07 -8.11 2.02
C THR A 95 -0.51 -6.99 2.91
N MET A 96 -1.75 -6.60 2.70
CA MET A 96 -2.44 -5.65 3.58
C MET A 96 -2.59 -6.20 4.99
N VAL A 97 -2.95 -7.47 5.14
CA VAL A 97 -3.08 -8.14 6.45
C VAL A 97 -1.74 -8.21 7.17
N ASP A 98 -0.68 -8.64 6.50
CA ASP A 98 0.66 -8.73 7.09
C ASP A 98 1.20 -7.35 7.49
N ALA A 99 1.03 -6.34 6.62
CA ALA A 99 1.45 -4.98 6.91
C ALA A 99 0.65 -4.37 8.07
N ALA A 100 -0.68 -4.55 8.07
CA ALA A 100 -1.55 -4.09 9.16
C ALA A 100 -1.18 -4.74 10.49
N HIS A 101 -0.89 -6.04 10.48
CA HIS A 101 -0.45 -6.76 11.66
C HIS A 101 0.86 -6.21 12.22
N SER A 102 1.85 -6.00 11.35
CA SER A 102 3.16 -5.47 11.77
C SER A 102 3.13 -4.03 12.28
N VAL A 103 2.22 -3.21 11.73
CA VAL A 103 2.17 -1.78 12.01
C VAL A 103 1.18 -1.43 13.11
N TYR A 104 -0.04 -1.99 13.09
CA TYR A 104 -1.15 -1.53 13.92
C TYR A 104 -1.56 -2.46 15.06
N CYS A 105 -1.03 -3.69 15.13
CA CYS A 105 -1.46 -4.67 16.14
C CYS A 105 -0.40 -4.88 17.25
N PRO A 106 -0.31 -4.00 18.26
CA PRO A 106 0.61 -4.20 19.38
C PRO A 106 0.14 -5.38 20.26
N GLY A 107 0.99 -6.41 20.38
CA GLY A 107 0.75 -7.55 21.28
C GLY A 107 0.24 -8.83 20.61
N ASN A 108 -0.31 -8.75 19.39
CA ASN A 108 -0.80 -9.93 18.64
C ASN A 108 0.31 -10.62 17.82
N VAL A 109 1.58 -10.32 18.10
CA VAL A 109 2.72 -10.80 17.31
C VAL A 109 2.88 -12.32 17.31
N CYS A 110 2.15 -13.07 18.15
CA CYS A 110 2.25 -14.54 18.23
C CYS A 110 0.93 -15.31 18.45
N ASP A 111 -0.25 -14.75 18.16
CA ASP A 111 -1.52 -15.43 18.49
C ASP A 111 -2.12 -16.28 17.34
N ALA A 112 -1.52 -16.21 16.14
CA ALA A 112 -1.74 -17.17 15.06
C ALA A 112 -0.46 -18.03 14.91
N PRO A 113 -0.50 -19.35 15.20
CA PRO A 113 0.68 -20.22 15.16
C PRO A 113 1.43 -20.26 13.81
N THR A 114 0.80 -19.79 12.74
CA THR A 114 1.33 -19.82 11.37
C THR A 114 2.05 -18.53 10.95
N LEU A 115 1.96 -17.44 11.72
CA LEU A 115 2.57 -16.15 11.37
C LEU A 115 3.95 -15.93 12.00
N CYS A 116 4.46 -16.87 12.80
CA CYS A 116 5.69 -16.71 13.58
C CYS A 116 6.73 -17.82 13.36
N THR A 117 6.59 -18.62 12.31
CA THR A 117 7.59 -19.63 11.93
C THR A 117 8.63 -19.06 10.98
#